data_AF-A0AAP2KYA1-F1
#
_entry.id   AF-A0AAP2KYA1-F1
#
_cell.length_a   1.000
_cell.length_b   1.000
_cell.length_c   1.000
_cell.angle_alpha   90.00
_cell.angle_beta   90.00
_cell.angle_gamma   90.00
#
_symmetry.space_group_name_H-M   'P 1'
#
loop_
_entity.id
_entity.type
_entity.pdbx_description
1 polymer ?
#
loop_
_entity_poly.entity_id
_entity_poly.type
_entity_poly.pdbx_seq_one_letter_code
_entity_poly.pdbx_strand_id
1 'polypeptide(L)'
;MNIRASWPLKDWEVPRILDGTKTQARLLVKPQPEGARVIALPDGWGFDVVTDRPGQPTRTHGTIRCPHGKPGDRLWGRENYLQLMHGPVTAGDVKYCASLPPSESGQPKNPGWWWRKRPSIHMPHWHSRITLEINSVRVERLQDITEADAVAEGIQPADYARGPIGINLEASCCNNCGQPRRNHIGNAQVCFGGWGTAWDGETAKGGYAYQWEQTHGLGAWSANPWVWVLEFWLIGHCAAVAPRSSLMPGALP
;
A
#
# COMPACT_ATOMS: atom_id res chain seq x y z
N MET A 1 -14.17 16.13 16.27
CA MET A 1 -12.97 15.90 15.41
C MET A 1 -13.13 14.49 14.87
N ASN A 2 -13.58 14.35 13.63
CA ASN A 2 -14.26 13.13 13.17
C ASN A 2 -13.33 12.27 12.32
N ILE A 3 -13.30 10.98 12.61
CA ILE A 3 -12.67 9.97 11.78
C ILE A 3 -13.48 9.86 10.49
N ARG A 4 -12.84 10.17 9.37
CA ARG A 4 -13.48 10.40 8.07
C ARG A 4 -13.62 9.11 7.27
N ALA A 5 -12.57 8.30 7.27
CA ALA A 5 -12.50 7.08 6.46
C ALA A 5 -11.56 6.04 7.07
N SER A 6 -11.74 4.81 6.61
CA SER A 6 -10.92 3.65 6.98
C SER A 6 -9.88 3.35 5.89
N TRP A 7 -8.65 3.05 6.28
CA TRP A 7 -7.57 2.76 5.34
C TRP A 7 -7.13 1.30 5.42
N PRO A 8 -7.33 0.46 4.39
CA PRO A 8 -6.80 -0.90 4.37
C PRO A 8 -5.28 -0.87 4.13
N LEU A 9 -4.51 -1.28 5.14
CA LEU A 9 -3.05 -1.33 5.11
C LEU A 9 -2.57 -2.74 4.75
N LYS A 10 -1.48 -2.80 3.99
CA LYS A 10 -0.74 -4.03 3.71
C LYS A 10 0.25 -4.31 4.85
N ASP A 11 0.57 -5.58 5.06
CA ASP A 11 1.42 -6.00 6.20
C ASP A 11 2.80 -5.32 6.21
N TRP A 12 3.36 -5.03 5.03
CA TRP A 12 4.65 -4.34 4.89
C TRP A 12 4.58 -2.82 5.11
N GLU A 13 3.42 -2.19 4.92
CA GLU A 13 3.23 -0.74 5.11
C GLU A 13 3.15 -0.38 6.58
N VAL A 14 2.57 -1.25 7.40
CA VAL A 14 2.36 -1.04 8.84
C VAL A 14 3.66 -0.71 9.57
N PRO A 15 4.74 -1.52 9.52
CA PRO A 15 5.96 -1.19 10.25
C PRO A 15 6.54 0.16 9.80
N ARG A 16 6.44 0.49 8.51
CA ARG A 16 6.92 1.76 7.93
C ARG A 16 6.10 2.97 8.37
N ILE A 17 4.81 2.79 8.60
CA ILE A 17 3.96 3.84 9.17
C ILE A 17 4.29 4.03 10.66
N LEU A 18 4.49 2.92 11.37
CA LEU A 18 4.79 2.94 12.82
C LEU A 18 6.16 3.53 13.14
N ASP A 19 7.18 3.30 12.30
CA ASP A 19 8.52 3.89 12.43
C ASP A 19 8.63 5.29 11.80
N GLY A 20 7.59 5.76 11.11
CA GLY A 20 7.53 7.07 10.47
C GLY A 20 8.25 7.18 9.13
N THR A 21 8.74 6.08 8.55
CA THR A 21 9.37 6.08 7.22
C THR A 21 8.36 6.22 6.08
N LYS A 22 7.12 5.75 6.25
CA LYS A 22 6.01 5.97 5.32
C LYS A 22 5.12 7.11 5.81
N THR A 23 5.17 8.23 5.09
CA THR A 23 4.41 9.47 5.36
C THR A 23 3.53 9.89 4.17
N GLN A 24 3.64 9.18 3.06
CA GLN A 24 2.88 9.43 1.84
C GLN A 24 2.20 8.16 1.36
N ALA A 25 1.05 8.32 0.70
CA ALA A 25 0.41 7.25 -0.05
C ALA A 25 -0.32 7.73 -1.30
N ARG A 26 -0.08 7.02 -2.40
CA ARG A 26 -0.78 7.17 -3.68
C ARG A 26 -1.93 6.19 -3.80
N LEU A 27 -3.12 6.71 -4.13
CA LEU A 27 -4.35 5.95 -4.30
C LEU A 27 -4.95 6.19 -5.67
N LEU A 28 -5.38 5.12 -6.34
CA LEU A 28 -5.96 5.21 -7.68
C LEU A 28 -7.23 6.08 -7.69
N VAL A 29 -7.27 7.09 -8.56
CA VAL A 29 -8.48 7.88 -8.81
C VAL A 29 -9.53 7.00 -9.51
N LYS A 30 -10.78 7.04 -9.05
CA LYS A 30 -11.89 6.31 -9.68
C LYS A 30 -13.11 7.24 -9.82
N PRO A 31 -13.72 7.35 -11.02
CA PRO A 31 -13.23 6.87 -12.32
C PRO A 31 -11.98 7.65 -12.81
N GLN A 32 -11.18 7.07 -13.71
CA GLN A 32 -10.04 7.76 -14.31
C GLN A 32 -10.53 8.87 -15.26
N PRO A 33 -10.00 10.10 -15.16
CA PRO A 33 -10.40 11.21 -16.03
C PRO A 33 -9.69 11.13 -17.39
N GLU A 34 -10.02 10.11 -18.18
CA GLU A 34 -9.44 9.88 -19.51
C GLU A 34 -9.82 11.00 -20.49
N GLY A 35 -8.84 11.49 -21.26
CA GLY A 35 -9.05 12.55 -22.26
C GLY A 35 -9.45 13.91 -21.69
N ALA A 36 -9.40 14.09 -20.38
CA ALA A 36 -9.76 15.33 -19.72
C ALA A 36 -8.54 16.10 -19.21
N ARG A 37 -8.65 17.42 -19.20
CA ARG A 37 -7.71 18.28 -18.48
C ARG A 37 -8.08 18.28 -17.00
N VAL A 38 -7.12 17.92 -16.16
CA VAL A 38 -7.25 17.91 -14.70
C VAL A 38 -6.70 19.22 -14.14
N ILE A 39 -7.48 19.92 -13.33
CA ILE A 39 -7.12 21.19 -12.70
C ILE A 39 -7.33 21.07 -11.20
N ALA A 40 -6.28 21.23 -10.40
CA ALA A 40 -6.39 21.18 -8.95
C ALA A 40 -7.32 22.29 -8.42
N LEU A 41 -8.15 21.95 -7.44
CA LEU A 41 -9.04 22.93 -6.81
C LEU A 41 -8.25 23.85 -5.88
N PRO A 42 -8.69 25.12 -5.70
CA PRO A 42 -8.00 26.07 -4.81
C PRO A 42 -7.91 25.64 -3.35
N ASP A 43 -8.84 24.80 -2.88
CA ASP A 43 -8.84 24.27 -1.52
C ASP A 43 -7.99 23.00 -1.35
N GLY A 44 -7.37 22.50 -2.42
CA GLY A 44 -6.33 21.47 -2.41
C GLY A 44 -6.80 20.03 -2.31
N TRP A 45 -8.07 19.74 -1.97
CA TRP A 45 -8.53 18.35 -1.74
C TRP A 45 -9.48 17.81 -2.82
N GLY A 46 -9.35 18.34 -4.04
CA GLY A 46 -10.06 17.85 -5.20
C GLY A 46 -9.51 18.43 -6.50
N PHE A 47 -10.13 18.06 -7.61
CA PHE A 47 -9.81 18.60 -8.93
C PHE A 47 -11.05 18.75 -9.80
N ASP A 48 -10.98 19.66 -10.75
CA ASP A 48 -11.92 19.77 -11.85
C ASP A 48 -11.44 18.94 -13.04
N VAL A 49 -12.40 18.25 -13.64
CA VAL A 49 -12.28 17.54 -14.91
C VAL A 49 -12.91 18.41 -15.97
N VAL A 50 -12.08 18.87 -16.92
CA VAL A 50 -12.53 19.64 -18.08
C VAL A 50 -12.40 18.77 -19.31
N THR A 51 -13.54 18.42 -19.91
CA THR A 51 -13.58 17.70 -21.18
C THR A 51 -13.93 18.67 -22.31
N ASP A 52 -13.07 18.72 -23.33
CA ASP A 52 -13.39 19.41 -24.58
C ASP A 52 -14.24 18.45 -25.44
N ARG A 53 -15.46 18.84 -25.79
CA ARG A 53 -16.31 18.09 -26.72
C ARG A 53 -16.25 18.75 -28.09
N PRO A 54 -15.81 18.05 -29.15
CA PRO A 54 -15.89 18.56 -30.51
C PRO A 54 -17.34 18.94 -30.84
N GLY A 55 -17.58 20.20 -31.23
CA GLY A 55 -18.90 20.68 -31.63
C GLY A 55 -19.84 21.16 -30.51
N GLN A 56 -19.42 21.16 -29.23
CA GLN A 56 -20.18 21.80 -28.14
C GLN A 56 -19.39 23.00 -27.56
N PRO A 57 -19.99 24.20 -27.52
CA PRO A 57 -19.32 25.40 -27.01
C PRO A 57 -19.16 25.41 -25.48
N THR A 58 -19.86 24.52 -24.76
CA THR A 58 -19.85 24.46 -23.30
C THR A 58 -18.88 23.40 -22.79
N ARG A 59 -17.84 23.83 -22.08
CA ARG A 59 -16.97 22.93 -21.28
C ARG A 59 -17.84 22.21 -20.25
N THR A 60 -17.74 20.89 -20.17
CA THR A 60 -18.33 20.15 -19.05
C THR A 60 -17.33 20.18 -17.89
N HIS A 61 -17.74 20.72 -16.75
CA HIS A 61 -16.94 20.79 -15.53
C HIS A 61 -17.45 19.74 -14.55
N GLY A 62 -16.62 18.72 -14.26
CA GLY A 62 -16.90 17.75 -13.21
C GLY A 62 -15.93 17.94 -12.05
N THR A 63 -16.41 18.38 -10.90
CA THR A 63 -15.58 18.48 -9.70
C THR A 63 -15.53 17.13 -8.98
N ILE A 64 -14.33 16.57 -8.81
CA ILE A 64 -14.10 15.32 -8.08
C ILE A 64 -13.35 15.64 -6.78
N ARG A 65 -13.95 15.23 -5.66
CA ARG A 65 -13.37 15.37 -4.32
C ARG A 65 -12.65 14.11 -3.90
N CYS A 66 -11.55 14.25 -3.15
CA CYS A 66 -10.87 13.10 -2.58
C CYS A 66 -11.82 12.34 -1.63
N PRO A 67 -12.10 11.04 -1.87
CA PRO A 67 -13.03 10.28 -1.04
C PRO A 67 -12.47 9.96 0.34
N HIS A 68 -11.16 10.13 0.56
CA HIS A 68 -10.49 9.80 1.81
C HIS A 68 -10.54 10.94 2.84
N GLY A 69 -10.76 12.17 2.38
CA GLY A 69 -10.86 13.34 3.26
C GLY A 69 -10.08 14.54 2.72
N LYS A 70 -10.12 15.61 3.51
CA LYS A 70 -9.33 16.84 3.30
C LYS A 70 -8.22 16.95 4.35
N PRO A 71 -7.25 17.85 4.18
CA PRO A 71 -6.30 18.19 5.23
C PRO A 71 -6.96 18.45 6.59
N GLY A 72 -6.42 17.86 7.65
CA GLY A 72 -6.94 17.86 9.02
C GLY A 72 -7.96 16.76 9.33
N ASP A 73 -8.45 16.01 8.34
CA ASP A 73 -9.27 14.82 8.59
C ASP A 73 -8.41 13.66 9.11
N ARG A 74 -9.05 12.76 9.89
CA ARG A 74 -8.39 11.59 10.45
C ARG A 74 -8.79 10.30 9.75
N LEU A 75 -7.81 9.43 9.56
CA LEU A 75 -7.94 8.10 9.01
C LEU A 75 -7.55 7.08 10.07
N TRP A 76 -8.22 5.94 10.06
CA TRP A 76 -7.83 4.81 10.90
C TRP A 76 -7.31 3.66 10.06
N GLY A 77 -6.19 3.07 10.48
CA GLY A 77 -5.55 1.97 9.80
C GLY A 77 -6.24 0.65 10.05
N ARG A 78 -6.50 -0.11 8.99
CA ARG A 78 -7.01 -1.48 9.03
C ARG A 78 -5.88 -2.42 8.66
N GLU A 79 -5.47 -3.27 9.59
CA GLU A 79 -4.41 -4.24 9.36
C GLU A 79 -4.99 -5.63 9.10
N ASN A 80 -4.22 -6.51 8.46
CA ASN A 80 -4.55 -7.93 8.53
C ASN A 80 -4.28 -8.42 9.96
N TYR A 81 -5.15 -9.29 10.45
CA TYR A 81 -5.07 -9.76 11.82
C TYR A 81 -5.42 -11.25 11.91
N LEU A 82 -4.89 -11.92 12.93
CA LEU A 82 -5.31 -13.25 13.33
C LEU A 82 -6.33 -13.12 14.44
N GLN A 83 -7.44 -13.82 14.31
CA GLN A 83 -8.52 -13.85 15.29
C GLN A 83 -8.70 -15.27 15.82
N LEU A 84 -8.87 -15.43 17.13
CA LEU A 84 -9.19 -16.71 17.72
C LEU A 84 -10.56 -17.22 17.20
N MET A 85 -10.64 -18.47 16.75
CA MET A 85 -11.84 -19.03 16.10
C MET A 85 -12.99 -19.34 17.06
N HIS A 86 -12.73 -19.52 18.36
CA HIS A 86 -13.74 -19.92 19.35
C HIS A 86 -13.67 -19.00 20.58
N GLY A 87 -14.75 -18.27 20.85
CA GLY A 87 -14.89 -17.37 22.01
C GLY A 87 -15.44 -15.98 21.63
N PRO A 88 -15.94 -15.19 22.60
CA PRO A 88 -16.29 -13.78 22.38
C PRO A 88 -15.02 -12.99 22.04
N VAL A 89 -15.08 -12.11 21.03
CA VAL A 89 -13.92 -11.35 20.57
C VAL A 89 -13.56 -10.28 21.62
N THR A 90 -12.53 -10.54 22.44
CA THR A 90 -11.97 -9.53 23.35
C THR A 90 -10.63 -9.00 22.81
N ALA A 91 -10.14 -7.89 23.36
CA ALA A 91 -8.88 -7.26 22.91
C ALA A 91 -7.63 -8.14 23.06
N GLY A 92 -7.70 -9.26 23.81
CA GLY A 92 -6.62 -10.24 23.94
C GLY A 92 -6.63 -11.36 22.89
N ASP A 93 -7.67 -11.43 22.05
CA ASP A 93 -7.90 -12.54 21.10
C ASP A 93 -7.50 -12.20 19.67
N VAL A 94 -6.67 -11.16 19.51
CA VAL A 94 -6.22 -10.68 18.20
C VAL A 94 -4.71 -10.46 18.17
N LYS A 95 -4.08 -10.96 17.11
CA LYS A 95 -2.68 -10.70 16.78
C LYS A 95 -2.59 -9.95 15.45
N TYR A 96 -1.82 -8.87 15.39
CA TYR A 96 -1.63 -8.11 14.16
C TYR A 96 -0.59 -8.80 13.27
N CYS A 97 -0.94 -9.10 12.02
CA CYS A 97 -0.05 -9.85 11.12
C CYS A 97 1.29 -9.15 10.90
N ALA A 98 1.28 -7.81 10.83
CA ALA A 98 2.48 -7.00 10.67
C ALA A 98 3.45 -7.03 11.87
N SER A 99 2.99 -7.49 13.03
CA SER A 99 3.81 -7.61 14.24
C SER A 99 4.28 -9.06 14.50
N LEU A 100 3.95 -9.98 13.60
CA LEU A 100 4.32 -11.39 13.70
C LEU A 100 5.42 -11.74 12.68
N PRO A 101 6.30 -12.70 13.00
CA PRO A 101 7.27 -13.19 12.03
C PRO A 101 6.57 -13.81 10.81
N PRO A 102 7.19 -13.80 9.61
CA PRO A 102 6.61 -14.39 8.40
C PRO A 102 6.19 -15.86 8.56
N SER A 103 6.88 -16.61 9.42
CA SER A 103 6.56 -18.00 9.75
C SER A 103 5.19 -18.17 10.42
N GLU A 104 4.66 -17.13 11.06
CA GLU A 104 3.34 -17.12 11.71
C GLU A 104 2.30 -16.35 10.89
N SER A 105 2.64 -15.17 10.36
CA SER A 105 1.71 -14.34 9.58
C SER A 105 1.47 -14.85 8.15
N GLY A 106 2.43 -15.59 7.59
CA GLY A 106 2.42 -16.12 6.23
C GLY A 106 1.71 -17.47 6.08
N GLN A 107 1.28 -18.12 7.17
CA GLN A 107 0.63 -19.42 7.07
C GLN A 107 -0.76 -19.31 6.42
N PRO A 108 -1.07 -20.16 5.43
CA PRO A 108 -2.38 -20.15 4.78
C PRO A 108 -3.45 -20.60 5.79
N LYS A 109 -4.35 -19.66 6.08
CA LYS A 109 -5.63 -19.81 6.79
C LYS A 109 -5.58 -20.05 8.31
N ASN A 110 -4.67 -20.88 8.85
CA ASN A 110 -4.62 -21.20 10.27
C ASN A 110 -3.17 -21.42 10.80
N PRO A 111 -2.53 -20.46 11.50
CA PRO A 111 -1.25 -20.67 12.17
C PRO A 111 -1.36 -21.53 13.45
N GLY A 112 -2.16 -22.60 13.38
CA GLY A 112 -2.63 -23.45 14.47
C GLY A 112 -4.15 -23.63 14.43
N TRP A 113 -4.66 -24.72 15.02
CA TRP A 113 -6.09 -25.13 15.01
C TRP A 113 -7.08 -24.09 15.57
N TRP A 114 -6.60 -22.98 16.13
CA TRP A 114 -7.38 -22.00 16.88
C TRP A 114 -7.38 -20.58 16.30
N TRP A 115 -6.51 -20.25 15.34
CA TRP A 115 -6.35 -18.87 14.84
C TRP A 115 -6.76 -18.77 13.37
N ARG A 116 -7.56 -17.77 13.01
CA ARG A 116 -7.97 -17.52 11.62
C ARG A 116 -7.43 -16.18 11.13
N LYS A 117 -6.78 -16.19 9.96
CA LYS A 117 -6.36 -14.94 9.30
C LYS A 117 -7.58 -14.18 8.74
N ARG A 118 -7.67 -12.90 9.07
CA ARG A 118 -8.73 -11.97 8.65
C ARG A 118 -8.08 -10.83 7.86
N PRO A 119 -8.52 -10.58 6.62
CA PRO A 119 -8.04 -9.45 5.84
C PRO A 119 -8.49 -8.13 6.45
N SER A 120 -7.70 -7.07 6.21
CA SER A 120 -7.93 -5.72 6.72
C SER A 120 -9.33 -5.16 6.45
N ILE A 121 -9.97 -5.53 5.33
CA ILE A 121 -11.33 -5.10 5.00
C ILE A 121 -12.37 -5.48 6.07
N HIS A 122 -12.11 -6.53 6.85
CA HIS A 122 -12.98 -6.99 7.95
C HIS A 122 -12.54 -6.50 9.34
N MET A 123 -11.52 -5.66 9.45
CA MET A 123 -11.11 -5.09 10.73
C MET A 123 -12.14 -4.04 11.18
N PRO A 124 -12.70 -4.14 12.41
CA PRO A 124 -13.58 -3.12 12.95
C PRO A 124 -12.78 -1.96 13.57
N HIS A 125 -13.39 -0.77 13.63
CA HIS A 125 -12.71 0.46 14.05
C HIS A 125 -12.13 0.40 15.47
N TRP A 126 -12.84 -0.17 16.43
CA TRP A 126 -12.38 -0.29 17.82
C TRP A 126 -11.14 -1.18 17.99
N HIS A 127 -10.78 -1.95 16.98
CA HIS A 127 -9.57 -2.78 16.93
C HIS A 127 -8.41 -2.10 16.22
N SER A 128 -8.63 -0.92 15.62
CA SER A 128 -7.56 -0.19 14.99
C SER A 128 -6.62 0.36 16.04
N ARG A 129 -5.34 0.13 15.82
CA ARG A 129 -4.27 0.70 16.64
C ARG A 129 -3.47 1.77 15.91
N ILE A 130 -3.92 2.24 14.75
CA ILE A 130 -3.22 3.24 13.93
C ILE A 130 -4.19 4.35 13.62
N THR A 131 -3.86 5.57 14.05
CA THR A 131 -4.60 6.78 13.68
C THR A 131 -3.68 7.73 12.94
N LEU A 132 -4.08 8.09 11.72
CA LEU A 132 -3.35 8.99 10.84
C LEU A 132 -4.12 10.29 10.67
N GLU A 133 -3.42 11.40 10.57
CA GLU A 133 -3.99 12.70 10.21
C GLU A 133 -3.53 13.10 8.82
N ILE A 134 -4.47 13.47 7.94
CA ILE A 134 -4.16 13.91 6.58
C ILE A 134 -3.53 15.32 6.66
N ASN A 135 -2.31 15.44 6.18
CA ASN A 135 -1.59 16.71 6.09
C ASN A 135 -1.92 17.47 4.81
N SER A 136 -1.82 16.79 3.68
CA SER A 136 -2.04 17.38 2.37
C SER A 136 -2.68 16.35 1.44
N VAL A 137 -3.40 16.88 0.46
CA VAL A 137 -4.02 16.10 -0.62
C VAL A 137 -3.63 16.78 -1.92
N ARG A 138 -3.31 15.99 -2.93
CA ARG A 138 -3.13 16.48 -4.30
C ARG A 138 -3.44 15.38 -5.31
N VAL A 139 -3.54 15.76 -6.58
CA VAL A 139 -3.75 14.85 -7.70
C VAL A 139 -2.55 14.93 -8.64
N GLU A 140 -1.99 13.78 -9.01
CA GLU A 140 -0.80 13.67 -9.86
C GLU A 140 -0.91 12.47 -10.81
N ARG A 141 -0.06 12.43 -11.84
CA ARG A 141 0.19 11.21 -12.57
C ARG A 141 1.07 10.28 -11.74
N LEU A 142 0.81 8.97 -11.81
CA LEU A 142 1.56 7.97 -11.06
C LEU A 142 3.08 8.08 -11.27
N GLN A 143 3.51 8.27 -12.52
CA GLN A 143 4.93 8.31 -12.88
C GLN A 143 5.62 9.65 -12.56
N ASP A 144 4.87 10.68 -12.14
CA ASP A 144 5.45 11.97 -11.71
C ASP A 144 6.08 11.88 -10.30
N ILE A 145 6.00 10.70 -9.67
CA ILE A 145 6.69 10.40 -8.42
C ILE A 145 8.20 10.66 -8.51
N THR A 146 8.72 11.31 -7.47
CA THR A 146 10.15 11.56 -7.26
C THR A 146 10.80 10.47 -6.40
N GLU A 147 12.13 10.41 -6.33
CA GLU A 147 12.83 9.51 -5.42
C GLU A 147 12.46 9.76 -3.95
N ALA A 148 12.35 11.02 -3.56
CA ALA A 148 11.96 11.41 -2.20
C ALA A 148 10.54 10.98 -1.88
N ASP A 149 9.61 11.13 -2.82
CA ASP A 149 8.25 10.63 -2.70
C ASP A 149 8.21 9.10 -2.59
N ALA A 150 9.01 8.38 -3.38
CA ALA A 150 9.08 6.92 -3.28
C ALA A 150 9.61 6.45 -1.92
N VAL A 151 10.59 7.17 -1.35
CA VAL A 151 11.02 6.93 0.03
C VAL A 151 9.91 7.26 1.03
N ALA A 152 9.16 8.35 0.84
CA ALA A 152 8.01 8.71 1.67
C ALA A 152 6.81 7.75 1.52
N GLU A 153 6.71 7.02 0.41
CA GLU A 153 5.82 5.87 0.24
C GLU A 153 6.28 4.64 1.06
N GLY A 154 7.44 4.76 1.69
CA GLY A 154 8.06 3.77 2.54
C GLY A 154 9.09 2.90 1.82
N ILE A 155 9.43 3.15 0.55
CA ILE A 155 10.41 2.31 -0.16
C ILE A 155 11.80 2.49 0.45
N GLN A 156 12.42 1.38 0.84
CA GLN A 156 13.74 1.36 1.46
C GLN A 156 14.77 0.78 0.49
N PRO A 157 16.07 1.13 0.62
CA PRO A 157 17.13 0.54 -0.19
C PRO A 157 17.11 -1.00 -0.22
N ALA A 158 16.76 -1.64 0.90
CA ALA A 158 16.64 -3.09 0.97
C ALA A 158 15.56 -3.69 0.04
N ASP A 159 14.56 -2.90 -0.36
CA ASP A 159 13.46 -3.34 -1.24
C ASP A 159 13.86 -3.42 -2.71
N TYR A 160 14.85 -2.63 -3.13
CA TYR A 160 15.27 -2.53 -4.53
C TYR A 160 16.73 -2.92 -4.78
N ALA A 161 17.66 -2.68 -3.84
CA ALA A 161 19.10 -2.89 -4.01
C ALA A 161 19.54 -4.36 -4.23
N ARG A 162 18.63 -5.35 -4.13
CA ARG A 162 18.90 -6.76 -4.45
C ARG A 162 18.13 -7.26 -5.68
N GLY A 163 17.48 -6.36 -6.42
CA GLY A 163 16.54 -6.71 -7.48
C GLY A 163 15.22 -7.27 -6.93
N PRO A 164 14.19 -7.38 -7.79
CA PRO A 164 12.94 -8.01 -7.40
C PRO A 164 13.24 -9.47 -7.07
N ILE A 165 12.75 -9.96 -5.91
CA ILE A 165 13.09 -11.22 -5.24
C ILE A 165 14.57 -11.30 -4.81
N GLY A 166 14.86 -11.78 -3.59
CA GLY A 166 16.22 -11.90 -3.01
C GLY A 166 17.16 -12.90 -3.72
N ILE A 167 17.29 -12.78 -5.03
CA ILE A 167 18.23 -13.47 -5.90
C ILE A 167 19.44 -12.55 -6.04
N ASN A 168 20.61 -13.03 -5.62
CA ASN A 168 21.86 -12.36 -5.90
C ASN A 168 21.99 -12.17 -7.42
N LEU A 169 21.92 -10.92 -7.88
CA LEU A 169 21.96 -10.50 -9.28
C LEU A 169 23.31 -10.81 -9.95
N GLU A 170 24.37 -11.01 -9.16
CA GLU A 170 25.70 -11.41 -9.62
C GLU A 170 25.83 -12.94 -9.74
N ALA A 171 25.18 -13.71 -8.86
CA ALA A 171 25.42 -15.15 -8.73
C ALA A 171 24.37 -16.05 -9.40
N SER A 172 23.23 -15.51 -9.85
CA SER A 172 22.14 -16.32 -10.38
C SER A 172 21.84 -16.00 -11.84
N CYS A 173 22.12 -16.97 -12.71
CA CYS A 173 21.73 -16.95 -14.11
C CYS A 173 20.21 -17.15 -14.24
N CYS A 174 19.60 -16.50 -15.23
CA CYS A 174 18.20 -16.67 -15.57
C CYS A 174 17.98 -18.10 -16.08
N ASN A 175 17.06 -18.84 -15.46
CA ASN A 175 16.78 -20.25 -15.81
C ASN A 175 16.23 -20.43 -17.24
N ASN A 176 15.87 -19.35 -17.93
CA ASN A 176 15.32 -19.39 -19.29
C ASN A 176 16.35 -19.07 -20.40
N CYS A 177 17.24 -18.10 -20.18
CA CYS A 177 18.24 -17.69 -21.20
C CYS A 177 19.70 -17.87 -20.76
N GLY A 178 19.94 -18.29 -19.52
CA GLY A 178 21.29 -18.54 -18.98
C GLY A 178 22.12 -17.28 -18.69
N GLN A 179 21.63 -16.08 -19.04
CA GLN A 179 22.34 -14.83 -18.80
C GLN A 179 22.26 -14.41 -17.31
N PRO A 180 23.25 -13.69 -16.77
CA PRO A 180 23.19 -13.11 -15.42
C PRO A 180 21.92 -12.28 -15.24
N ARG A 181 21.21 -12.42 -14.11
CA ARG A 181 19.95 -11.70 -13.90
C ARG A 181 20.08 -10.18 -13.91
N ARG A 182 21.27 -9.63 -13.64
CA ARG A 182 21.59 -8.20 -13.85
C ARG A 182 21.35 -7.70 -15.29
N ASN A 183 21.43 -8.58 -16.30
CA ASN A 183 21.20 -8.24 -17.71
C ASN A 183 19.69 -8.12 -18.05
N HIS A 184 18.80 -8.36 -17.08
CA HIS A 184 17.36 -8.15 -17.21
C HIS A 184 16.87 -6.89 -16.49
N ILE A 185 17.79 -6.03 -16.05
CA ILE A 185 17.51 -4.69 -15.53
C ILE A 185 17.41 -3.75 -16.73
N GLY A 186 16.41 -2.86 -16.77
CA GLY A 186 16.11 -2.01 -17.94
C GLY A 186 15.19 -2.64 -18.99
N ASN A 187 15.18 -2.15 -20.23
CA ASN A 187 14.19 -2.50 -21.27
C ASN A 187 14.41 -3.90 -21.88
N ALA A 188 14.72 -4.90 -21.06
CA ALA A 188 14.98 -6.26 -21.46
C ALA A 188 13.68 -7.06 -21.35
N GLN A 189 13.22 -7.53 -22.50
CA GLN A 189 12.30 -8.63 -22.68
C GLN A 189 12.48 -9.67 -21.56
N VAL A 190 11.61 -9.61 -20.54
CA VAL A 190 11.59 -10.61 -19.49
C VAL A 190 11.37 -11.95 -20.19
N CYS A 191 12.17 -12.93 -19.80
CA CYS A 191 12.17 -14.28 -20.34
C CYS A 191 10.85 -15.05 -20.23
N PHE A 192 9.75 -14.40 -19.85
CA PHE A 192 8.38 -14.85 -20.07
C PHE A 192 7.77 -13.92 -21.12
N GLY A 193 7.72 -14.39 -22.38
CA GLY A 193 7.31 -13.61 -23.55
C GLY A 193 6.21 -12.57 -23.27
N GLY A 194 6.62 -11.31 -23.22
CA GLY A 194 5.73 -10.17 -23.02
C GLY A 194 6.54 -8.90 -22.78
N TRP A 195 6.17 -7.82 -23.44
CA TRP A 195 6.77 -6.50 -23.31
C TRP A 195 6.60 -6.01 -21.86
N GLY A 196 7.66 -6.07 -21.06
CA GLY A 196 7.72 -5.48 -19.73
C GLY A 196 8.89 -4.52 -19.66
N THR A 197 8.64 -3.27 -19.25
CA THR A 197 9.69 -2.33 -18.86
C THR A 197 10.32 -2.85 -17.58
N ALA A 198 11.56 -3.35 -17.61
CA ALA A 198 12.21 -3.70 -16.35
C ALA A 198 12.63 -2.42 -15.62
N TRP A 199 12.37 -2.47 -14.32
CA TRP A 199 12.60 -1.39 -13.37
C TRP A 199 14.10 -1.13 -13.22
N ASP A 200 14.46 0.13 -13.07
CA ASP A 200 15.72 0.54 -12.48
C ASP A 200 15.71 0.10 -11.01
N GLY A 201 16.06 -1.16 -10.75
CA GLY A 201 16.21 -1.72 -9.39
C GLY A 201 17.29 -1.04 -8.55
N GLU A 202 17.80 0.11 -8.99
CA GLU A 202 18.80 0.93 -8.33
C GLU A 202 18.19 2.20 -7.71
N THR A 203 16.92 2.50 -7.97
CA THR A 203 16.23 3.70 -7.48
C THR A 203 15.02 3.36 -6.61
N ALA A 204 14.65 4.28 -5.71
CA ALA A 204 13.45 4.13 -4.89
C ALA A 204 12.20 4.19 -5.77
N LYS A 205 12.23 5.00 -6.85
CA LYS A 205 11.17 5.04 -7.86
C LYS A 205 10.95 3.68 -8.53
N GLY A 206 12.01 3.00 -8.94
CA GLY A 206 11.93 1.65 -9.51
C GLY A 206 11.37 0.63 -8.53
N GLY A 207 11.78 0.70 -7.26
CA GLY A 207 11.22 -0.11 -6.18
C GLY A 207 9.71 0.14 -5.97
N TYR A 208 9.30 1.41 -5.99
CA TYR A 208 7.88 1.78 -5.89
C TYR A 208 7.07 1.27 -7.08
N ALA A 209 7.60 1.36 -8.29
CA ALA A 209 6.92 0.90 -9.49
C ALA A 209 6.68 -0.62 -9.49
N TYR A 210 7.68 -1.41 -9.07
CA TYR A 210 7.51 -2.85 -8.84
C TYR A 210 6.37 -3.11 -7.84
N GLN A 211 6.37 -2.40 -6.71
CA GLN A 211 5.37 -2.55 -5.66
C GLN A 211 3.95 -2.18 -6.13
N TRP A 212 3.84 -1.16 -7.00
CA TRP A 212 2.58 -0.76 -7.63
C TRP A 212 2.02 -1.89 -8.49
N GLU A 213 2.84 -2.51 -9.34
CA GLU A 213 2.40 -3.62 -10.19
C GLU A 213 2.01 -4.87 -9.38
N GLN A 214 2.72 -5.16 -8.28
CA GLN A 214 2.28 -6.24 -7.37
C GLN A 214 0.88 -6.01 -6.80
N THR A 215 0.47 -4.75 -6.68
CA THR A 215 -0.84 -4.38 -6.14
C THR A 215 -1.92 -4.29 -7.22
N HIS A 216 -1.58 -3.75 -8.38
CA HIS A 216 -2.54 -3.36 -9.42
C HIS A 216 -2.49 -4.22 -10.67
N GLY A 217 -1.58 -5.18 -10.74
CA GLY A 217 -1.35 -6.06 -11.88
C GLY A 217 -0.26 -5.54 -12.83
N LEU A 218 0.15 -6.43 -13.73
CA LEU A 218 1.16 -6.17 -14.74
C LEU A 218 0.70 -5.05 -15.70
N GLY A 219 1.58 -4.09 -15.99
CA GLY A 219 1.29 -2.96 -16.88
C GLY A 219 0.56 -1.79 -16.20
N ALA A 220 0.18 -1.92 -14.92
CA ALA A 220 -0.50 -0.87 -14.18
C ALA A 220 0.37 0.37 -13.94
N TRP A 221 1.70 0.21 -13.90
CA TRP A 221 2.62 1.33 -13.86
C TRP A 221 2.69 2.06 -15.19
N SER A 222 2.85 1.31 -16.29
CA SER A 222 2.97 1.85 -17.65
C SER A 222 1.71 2.58 -18.10
N ALA A 223 0.53 2.20 -17.57
CA ALA A 223 -0.72 2.92 -17.78
C ALA A 223 -0.69 4.38 -17.27
N ASN A 224 0.24 4.70 -16.35
CA ASN A 224 0.42 6.03 -15.75
C ASN A 224 -0.91 6.70 -15.31
N PRO A 225 -1.72 6.03 -14.48
CA PRO A 225 -3.03 6.54 -14.08
C PRO A 225 -2.90 7.81 -13.21
N TRP A 226 -4.00 8.56 -13.11
CA TRP A 226 -4.15 9.60 -12.11
C TRP A 226 -4.32 8.99 -10.72
N VAL A 227 -3.60 9.54 -9.76
CA VAL A 227 -3.61 9.12 -8.36
C VAL A 227 -3.86 10.30 -7.43
N TRP A 228 -4.57 10.05 -6.33
CA TRP A 228 -4.56 10.91 -5.17
C TRP A 228 -3.25 10.69 -4.43
N VAL A 229 -2.50 11.75 -4.15
CA VAL A 229 -1.35 11.70 -3.27
C VAL A 229 -1.76 12.30 -1.93
N LEU A 230 -1.66 11.48 -0.89
CA LEU A 230 -1.98 11.85 0.48
C LEU A 230 -0.69 11.88 1.28
N GLU A 231 -0.42 13.01 1.92
CA GLU A 231 0.59 13.08 2.97
C GLU A 231 -0.11 13.01 4.32
N PHE A 232 0.47 12.30 5.26
CA PHE A 232 -0.13 12.09 6.57
C PHE A 232 0.92 11.90 7.67
N TRP A 233 0.46 12.09 8.90
CA TRP A 233 1.27 11.86 10.10
C TRP A 233 0.60 10.80 10.98
N LEU A 234 1.41 9.97 11.63
CA LEU A 234 0.93 9.10 12.69
C LEU A 234 0.69 9.93 13.96
N ILE A 235 -0.56 10.07 14.38
CA ILE A 235 -0.94 10.87 15.56
C ILE A 235 -1.27 10.02 16.79
N GLY A 236 -1.39 8.70 16.62
CA GLY A 236 -1.58 7.79 17.73
C GLY A 236 -1.45 6.35 17.30
N HIS A 237 -0.70 5.57 18.07
CA HIS A 237 -0.72 4.13 17.98
C HIS A 237 -0.86 3.48 19.36
N CYS A 238 -1.67 2.44 19.45
CA CYS A 238 -1.73 1.59 20.65
C CYS A 238 -0.82 0.39 20.44
N ALA A 239 0.16 0.17 21.33
CA ALA A 239 0.83 -1.13 21.36
C ALA A 239 -0.23 -2.20 21.65
N ALA A 240 -0.22 -3.30 20.89
CA ALA A 240 -1.15 -4.40 21.11
C ALA A 240 -1.11 -4.80 22.60
N VAL A 241 -2.28 -5.01 23.20
CA VAL A 241 -2.39 -5.55 24.55
C VAL A 241 -1.59 -6.86 24.55
N ALA A 242 -0.55 -6.94 25.39
CA ALA A 242 0.18 -8.19 25.57
C ALA A 242 -0.85 -9.30 25.86
N PRO A 243 -0.76 -10.48 25.22
CA PRO A 243 -1.68 -11.55 25.53
C PRO A 243 -1.66 -11.75 27.04
N ARG A 244 -2.84 -11.76 27.68
CA ARG A 244 -2.93 -12.26 29.07
C ARG A 244 -2.21 -13.60 29.07
N SER A 245 -1.20 -13.74 29.93
CA SER A 245 -0.46 -14.99 30.04
C SER A 245 -1.48 -16.11 30.13
N SER A 246 -1.47 -16.99 29.12
CA SER A 246 -2.26 -18.19 29.14
C SER A 246 -1.66 -19.06 30.24
N LEU A 247 -2.17 -18.91 31.46
CA LEU A 247 -2.32 -20.04 32.36
C LEU A 247 -3.17 -21.05 31.60
N MET A 248 -2.49 -21.96 30.90
CA MET A 248 -3.10 -23.16 30.34
C MET A 248 -3.81 -23.86 31.52
N PRO A 249 -5.13 -24.11 31.47
CA PRO A 249 -5.76 -24.97 32.46
C PRO A 249 -5.22 -26.39 32.26
N GLY A 250 -4.42 -26.84 33.22
CA GLY A 250 -4.18 -28.22 33.60
C GLY A 250 -3.95 -29.22 32.47
N ALA A 251 -2.69 -29.60 32.27
CA ALA A 251 -2.42 -31.02 32.02
C ALA A 251 -3.04 -31.80 33.19
N LEU A 252 -4.18 -32.44 32.94
CA LEU A 252 -4.76 -33.40 33.87
C LEU A 252 -3.93 -34.71 33.80
N PRO A 253 -3.85 -35.42 34.94
CA PRO A 253 -2.83 -36.45 35.23
C PRO A 253 -2.95 -37.71 34.37
#